data_AF-X1D516-F1
#
_entry.id   AF-X1D516-F1
#
_cell.length_a   1.000
_cell.length_b   1.000
_cell.length_c   1.000
_cell.angle_alpha   90.00
_cell.angle_beta   90.00
_cell.angle_gamma   90.00
#
_symmetry.space_group_name_H-M   'P 1'
#
loop_
_entity.id
_entity.type
_entity.pdbx_description
1 polymer ?
#
loop_
_entity_poly.entity_id
_entity_poly.type
_entity_poly.pdbx_seq_one_letter_code
_entity_poly.pdbx_strand_id
1 'polypeptide(L)'
;RPEFALLLKEMIDSWRKKFFNGEYLKYDEPVPGSVEFVNELSDSGALIIYLTGRDAPGTLIGIRTYSNVTAFTGKGRSQGKKYNSQSAR
;
A
#
# COMPACT_ATOMS: atom_id res chain seq x y z
N ARG A 1 -13.65 -0.67 33.85
CA ARG A 1 -14.99 -0.74 33.23
C ARG A 1 -14.94 -1.74 32.08
N PRO A 2 -15.32 -3.01 32.31
CA PRO A 2 -15.25 -4.08 31.30
C PRO A 2 -16.02 -3.75 30.01
N GLU A 3 -17.10 -2.99 30.10
CA GLU A 3 -17.89 -2.49 28.96
C GLU A 3 -17.06 -1.64 27.99
N PHE A 4 -16.09 -0.87 28.51
CA PHE A 4 -15.21 -0.05 27.67
C PHE A 4 -14.19 -0.90 26.92
N ALA A 5 -13.70 -1.97 27.55
CA ALA A 5 -12.79 -2.91 26.90
C ALA A 5 -13.47 -3.67 25.75
N LEU A 6 -14.75 -4.01 25.91
CA LEU A 6 -15.54 -4.64 24.85
C LEU A 6 -15.74 -3.69 23.65
N LEU A 7 -16.11 -2.43 23.91
CA LEU A 7 -16.26 -1.43 22.85
C LEU A 7 -14.96 -1.20 22.09
N LEU A 8 -13.82 -1.04 22.80
CA LEU A 8 -12.51 -0.89 22.16
C LEU A 8 -12.15 -2.09 21.29
N LYS A 9 -12.42 -3.30 21.77
CA LYS A 9 -12.18 -4.52 21.01
C LYS A 9 -12.98 -4.54 19.71
N GLU A 10 -14.27 -4.21 19.77
CA GLU A 10 -15.14 -4.15 18.58
C GLU A 10 -14.66 -3.09 17.57
N MET A 11 -14.26 -1.91 18.04
CA MET A 11 -13.72 -0.86 17.18
C MET A 11 -12.43 -1.28 16.49
N ILE A 12 -11.48 -1.87 17.23
CA ILE A 12 -10.20 -2.34 16.68
C ILE A 12 -10.42 -3.47 15.68
N ASP A 13 -11.30 -4.43 15.98
CA ASP A 13 -11.60 -5.55 15.08
C ASP A 13 -12.27 -5.05 13.79
N SER A 14 -13.17 -4.07 13.88
CA SER A 14 -13.78 -3.42 12.73
C SER A 14 -12.76 -2.67 11.87
N TRP A 15 -11.89 -1.88 12.51
CA TRP A 15 -10.82 -1.16 11.82
C TRP A 15 -9.85 -2.12 11.12
N ARG A 16 -9.40 -3.19 11.80
CA ARG A 16 -8.46 -4.17 11.23
C ARG A 16 -9.00 -4.83 9.97
N LYS A 17 -10.29 -5.18 9.92
CA LYS A 17 -10.92 -5.79 8.74
C LYS A 17 -10.84 -4.90 7.50
N LYS A 18 -10.89 -3.58 7.67
CA LYS A 18 -10.94 -2.61 6.59
C LYS A 18 -9.58 -1.99 6.28
N PHE A 19 -8.67 -1.93 7.25
CA PHE A 19 -7.35 -1.33 7.06
C PHE A 19 -6.55 -2.02 5.93
N PHE A 20 -6.68 -3.35 5.81
CA PHE A 20 -5.93 -4.15 4.83
C PHE A 20 -6.66 -4.39 3.50
N ASN A 21 -7.95 -4.05 3.38
CA ASN A 21 -8.72 -4.32 2.15
C ASN A 21 -8.64 -3.18 1.11
N GLY A 22 -8.02 -2.05 1.46
CA GLY A 22 -7.84 -0.90 0.56
C GLY A 22 -9.06 0.00 0.40
N GLU A 23 -10.18 -0.27 1.08
CA GLU A 23 -11.43 0.52 0.99
C GLU A 23 -11.23 1.99 1.32
N TYR A 24 -10.31 2.28 2.24
CA TYR A 24 -10.00 3.64 2.68
C TYR A 24 -8.90 4.35 1.88
N LEU A 25 -8.21 3.64 0.98
CA LEU A 25 -7.11 4.19 0.20
C LEU A 25 -7.53 5.40 -0.66
N LYS A 26 -8.78 5.43 -1.12
CA LYS A 26 -9.36 6.55 -1.90
C LYS A 26 -9.47 7.87 -1.11
N TYR A 27 -9.33 7.82 0.21
CA TYR A 27 -9.31 8.99 1.08
C TYR A 27 -7.89 9.39 1.47
N ASP A 28 -6.87 8.60 1.11
CA ASP A 28 -5.48 8.96 1.35
C ASP A 28 -5.05 10.01 0.31
N GLU A 29 -4.29 11.02 0.75
CA GLU A 29 -3.63 11.98 -0.13
C GLU A 29 -2.14 11.65 -0.23
N PRO A 30 -1.54 11.70 -1.43
CA PRO A 30 -0.10 11.53 -1.56
C PRO A 30 0.62 12.67 -0.84
N VAL A 31 1.78 12.35 -0.25
CA VAL A 31 2.65 13.38 0.31
C VAL A 31 3.07 14.33 -0.82
N PRO A 32 2.94 15.66 -0.66
CA PRO A 32 3.33 16.61 -1.69
C PRO A 32 4.77 16.38 -2.18
N GLY A 33 4.98 16.30 -3.51
CA GLY A 33 6.29 16.05 -4.13
C GLY A 33 6.71 14.57 -4.17
N SER A 34 6.01 13.67 -3.48
CA SER A 34 6.39 12.25 -3.44
C SER A 34 6.17 11.53 -4.76
N VAL A 35 5.13 11.90 -5.51
CA VAL A 35 4.81 11.27 -6.80
C VAL A 35 5.85 11.64 -7.85
N GLU A 36 6.18 12.93 -7.94
CA GLU A 36 7.18 13.48 -8.85
C GLU A 36 8.55 12.84 -8.59
N PHE A 37 8.98 12.81 -7.32
CA PHE A 37 10.24 12.21 -6.92
C PHE A 37 10.36 10.73 -7.31
N VAL A 38 9.31 9.93 -7.05
CA VAL A 38 9.34 8.51 -7.38
C VAL A 38 9.34 8.29 -8.89
N ASN A 39 8.63 9.12 -9.65
CA ASN A 39 8.65 9.05 -11.11
C ASN A 39 10.05 9.41 -11.66
N GLU A 40 10.69 10.48 -11.19
CA GLU A 40 12.05 10.86 -11.61
C GLU A 40 13.07 9.76 -11.35
N LEU A 41 12.99 9.09 -10.18
CA LEU A 41 13.84 7.95 -9.87
C LEU A 41 13.57 6.75 -10.80
N SER A 42 12.29 6.45 -11.06
CA SER A 42 11.90 5.38 -11.98
C SER A 42 12.41 5.66 -13.40
N ASP A 43 12.27 6.89 -13.89
CA ASP A 43 12.74 7.32 -15.21
C ASP A 43 14.27 7.28 -15.32
N SER A 44 14.97 7.48 -14.20
CA SER A 44 16.42 7.31 -14.09
C SER A 44 16.86 5.84 -14.05
N GLY A 45 15.93 4.89 -14.09
CA GLY A 45 16.18 3.45 -14.05
C GLY A 45 16.37 2.88 -12.64
N ALA A 46 16.00 3.62 -11.59
CA ALA A 46 16.11 3.12 -10.23
C ALA A 46 15.06 2.04 -9.92
N LEU A 47 15.44 1.07 -9.09
CA LEU A 47 14.52 0.06 -8.58
C LEU A 47 13.76 0.60 -7.36
N ILE A 48 12.44 0.74 -7.47
CA ILE A 48 11.59 1.24 -6.39
C ILE A 48 10.99 0.08 -5.57
N ILE A 49 11.26 0.09 -4.26
CA ILE A 49 10.77 -0.92 -3.31
C ILE A 49 9.99 -0.22 -2.20
N TYR A 50 8.70 -0.59 -2.04
CA TYR A 50 7.87 -0.07 -0.97
C TYR A 50 7.90 -1.02 0.23
N LEU A 51 8.45 -0.52 1.34
CA LEU A 51 8.47 -1.22 2.62
C LEU A 51 7.30 -0.75 3.47
N THR A 52 6.23 -1.55 3.50
CA THR A 52 5.02 -1.24 4.27
C THR A 52 4.51 -2.47 5.00
N GLY A 53 3.85 -2.24 6.14
CA GLY A 53 3.13 -3.29 6.87
C GLY A 53 1.83 -3.72 6.19
N ARG A 54 1.42 -3.07 5.09
CA ARG A 54 0.25 -3.46 4.30
C ARG A 54 0.55 -4.69 3.44
N ASP A 55 -0.48 -5.52 3.26
CA ASP A 55 -0.39 -6.62 2.31
C ASP A 55 -0.19 -6.11 0.87
N ALA A 56 0.54 -6.90 0.08
CA ALA A 56 0.96 -6.58 -1.29
C ALA A 56 -0.18 -6.03 -2.19
N PRO A 57 -1.39 -6.61 -2.21
CA PRO A 57 -2.45 -6.14 -3.11
C PRO A 57 -2.88 -4.69 -2.84
N GLY A 58 -3.09 -4.33 -1.56
CA GLY A 58 -3.52 -2.98 -1.19
C GLY A 58 -2.44 -1.92 -1.46
N THR A 59 -1.18 -2.31 -1.30
CA THR A 59 -0.03 -1.43 -1.57
C THR A 59 0.12 -1.15 -3.06
N LEU A 60 -0.01 -2.18 -3.91
CA LEU A 60 0.11 -2.03 -5.36
C LEU A 60 -1.02 -1.19 -5.96
N ILE A 61 -2.24 -1.27 -5.42
CA ILE A 61 -3.37 -0.45 -5.89
C ILE A 61 -3.06 1.04 -5.70
N GLY A 62 -2.60 1.46 -4.52
CA GLY A 62 -2.28 2.87 -4.25
C GLY A 62 -1.17 3.41 -5.14
N ILE A 63 -0.11 2.63 -5.33
CA ILE A 63 1.01 3.02 -6.21
C ILE A 63 0.51 3.26 -7.63
N ARG A 64 -0.33 2.36 -8.17
CA ARG A 64 -0.87 2.48 -9.52
C ARG A 64 -1.90 3.61 -9.68
N THR A 65 -2.56 4.02 -8.60
CA THR A 65 -3.48 5.18 -8.62
C THR A 65 -2.73 6.49 -8.87
N TYR A 66 -1.53 6.65 -8.33
CA TYR A 66 -0.81 7.93 -8.36
C TYR A 66 0.48 7.92 -9.21
N SER A 67 1.02 6.76 -9.58
CA SER A 67 2.30 6.64 -10.31
C SER A 67 2.26 5.52 -11.35
N ASN A 68 3.05 5.68 -12.43
CA ASN A 68 3.19 4.66 -13.48
C ASN A 68 4.30 3.65 -13.20
N VAL A 69 4.71 3.52 -11.93
CA VAL A 69 5.93 2.82 -11.53
C VAL A 69 5.67 1.34 -11.26
N THR A 70 6.60 0.49 -11.71
CA THR A 70 6.63 -0.93 -11.32
C THR A 70 7.28 -1.05 -9.95
N ALA A 71 6.45 -1.26 -8.92
CA ALA A 71 6.91 -1.39 -7.54
C ALA A 71 6.90 -2.85 -7.06
N PHE A 72 7.90 -3.19 -6.26
CA PHE A 72 7.95 -4.47 -5.54
C PHE A 72 7.51 -4.29 -4.09
N THR A 73 6.71 -5.23 -3.60
CA THR A 73 6.32 -5.31 -2.19
C THR A 73 6.99 -6.53 -1.57
N GLY A 74 7.64 -6.34 -0.42
CA GLY A 74 8.30 -7.41 0.32
C GLY A 74 7.51 -7.76 1.58
N LYS A 75 6.99 -8.99 1.68
CA LYS A 75 6.63 -9.55 3.00
C LYS A 75 7.92 -9.90 3.72
N GLY A 76 8.06 -9.52 4.99
CA GLY A 76 9.20 -9.83 5.88
C GLY A 76 9.47 -11.31 6.18
N ARG A 77 9.04 -12.24 5.31
CA ARG A 77 9.52 -13.62 5.25
C ARG A 77 9.60 -14.00 3.77
N SER A 78 10.81 -14.30 3.33
CA SER A 78 11.22 -14.74 2.00
C SER A 78 10.14 -15.48 1.22
N GLN A 79 9.37 -14.76 0.40
CA GLN A 79 8.73 -15.23 -0.84
C GLN A 79 8.31 -13.99 -1.65
N GLY A 80 9.26 -13.43 -2.39
CA GLY A 80 8.98 -12.36 -3.36
C GLY A 80 8.16 -12.92 -4.51
N LYS A 81 6.84 -12.69 -4.50
CA LYS A 81 6.00 -12.88 -5.69
C LYS A 81 6.23 -11.69 -6.61
N LYS A 82 6.85 -11.93 -7.77
CA LYS A 82 6.92 -10.95 -8.87
C LYS A 82 5.52 -10.81 -9.46
N TYR A 83 4.92 -9.63 -9.33
CA TYR A 83 3.70 -9.29 -10.05
C TYR A 83 4.12 -8.55 -11.32
N ASN A 84 3.95 -9.22 -12.47
CA ASN A 84 4.30 -8.67 -13.77
C ASN A 84 3.19 -7.71 -14.21
N SER A 85 3.48 -6.42 -14.35
CA SER A 85 2.54 -5.43 -14.87
C SER A 85 2.41 -5.61 -16.39
N GLN A 86 1.45 -6.43 -16.82
CA GLN A 86 0.98 -6.35 -18.20
C GLN A 86 0.23 -5.03 -18.38
N SER A 87 0.80 -4.22 -19.27
CA SER A 87 0.24 -3.06 -19.98
C SER A 87 -1.29 -3.03 -19.97
N ALA A 88 -1.86 -2.03 -19.29
CA ALA A 88 -3.19 -1.55 -19.64
C ALA A 88 -2.96 -0.36 -20.58
N ARG A 89 -3.29 -0.57 -21.85
CA ARG A 89 -3.48 0.47 -22.86
C ARG A 89 -4.66 1.34 -22.50
#